data_AF-A0A4S4AMV1-F1
#
_entry.id   AF-A0A4S4AMV1-F1
#
_cell.length_a   1.000
_cell.length_b   1.000
_cell.length_c   1.000
_cell.angle_alpha   90.00
_cell.angle_beta   90.00
_cell.angle_gamma   90.00
#
_symmetry.space_group_name_H-M   'P 1'
#
loop_
_entity.id
_entity.type
_entity.pdbx_description
1 polymer ?
#
loop_
_entity_poly.entity_id
_entity_poly.type
_entity_poly.pdbx_seq_one_letter_code
_entity_poly.pdbx_strand_id
1 'polypeptide(L)'
;MAASAPLAAQIAARKRAIFAACKAAGLDDDARRAVIYQVTGRHRSLTDCTLADLNAVLDHLNRGQQGYQGRKRVTPAPERAALLGKVDAMLAELHRVTGQVHTLRYADAIAKRNGWAECVDFADEKALRNIVGALNRTLQFKKAGN
;
A
#
# COMPACT_ATOMS: atom_id res chain seq x y z
N MET A 1 -13.58 6.28 -16.47
CA MET A 1 -12.56 7.12 -15.81
C MET A 1 -12.95 7.28 -14.36
N ALA A 2 -12.17 6.75 -13.40
CA ALA A 2 -12.47 6.95 -11.99
C ALA A 2 -12.21 8.42 -11.63
N ALA A 3 -13.21 9.13 -11.10
CA ALA A 3 -13.01 10.47 -10.60
C ALA A 3 -11.98 10.43 -9.46
N SER A 4 -10.92 11.22 -9.58
CA SER A 4 -9.94 11.38 -8.49
C SER A 4 -10.64 11.90 -7.25
N ALA A 5 -10.36 11.32 -6.08
CA ALA A 5 -11.01 11.73 -4.85
C ALA A 5 -10.74 13.19 -4.49
N PRO A 6 -11.65 13.85 -3.74
CA PRO A 6 -11.43 15.21 -3.26
C PRO A 6 -10.10 15.34 -2.50
N LEU A 7 -9.38 16.44 -2.72
CA LEU A 7 -8.04 16.67 -2.15
C LEU A 7 -8.02 16.48 -0.62
N ALA A 8 -9.06 16.91 0.08
CA ALA A 8 -9.19 16.75 1.53
C ALA A 8 -9.16 15.27 1.97
N ALA A 9 -9.82 14.37 1.25
CA ALA A 9 -9.83 12.94 1.55
C ALA A 9 -8.44 12.31 1.34
N GLN A 10 -7.74 12.74 0.28
CA GLN A 10 -6.37 12.32 0.01
C GLN A 10 -5.40 12.75 1.12
N ILE A 11 -5.51 13.99 1.59
CA ILE A 11 -4.74 14.53 2.71
C ILE A 11 -5.01 13.72 3.98
N ALA A 12 -6.28 13.50 4.33
CA ALA A 12 -6.64 12.73 5.51
C ALA A 12 -6.06 11.31 5.49
N ALA A 13 -6.11 10.66 4.33
CA ALA A 13 -5.56 9.31 4.15
C ALA A 13 -4.04 9.26 4.28
N ARG A 14 -3.34 10.25 3.71
CA ARG A 14 -1.89 10.37 3.84
C ARG A 14 -1.46 10.63 5.29
N LYS A 15 -2.21 11.42 6.05
CA LYS A 15 -1.99 11.56 7.50
C LYS A 15 -2.13 10.21 8.22
N ARG A 16 -3.20 9.45 7.96
CA ARG A 16 -3.40 8.10 8.54
C ARG A 16 -2.24 7.15 8.18
N ALA A 17 -1.77 7.18 6.93
CA ALA A 17 -0.65 6.36 6.48
C ALA A 17 0.65 6.71 7.21
N ILE A 18 0.92 8.01 7.41
CA ILE A 18 2.08 8.46 8.20
C ILE A 18 1.97 7.98 9.65
N PHE A 19 0.82 8.11 10.30
CA PHE A 19 0.62 7.57 11.65
C PHE A 19 0.84 6.06 11.71
N ALA A 20 0.37 5.32 10.71
CA ALA A 20 0.59 3.88 10.63
C ALA A 20 2.09 3.53 10.47
N ALA A 21 2.80 4.25 9.60
CA ALA A 21 4.23 4.07 9.38
C ALA A 21 5.06 4.42 10.63
N CYS A 22 4.76 5.54 11.30
CA CYS A 22 5.40 5.91 12.57
C CYS A 22 5.17 4.83 13.64
N LYS A 23 3.93 4.34 13.77
CA LYS A 23 3.61 3.26 14.72
C LYS A 23 4.39 1.99 14.41
N ALA A 24 4.51 1.61 13.14
CA ALA A 24 5.28 0.43 12.72
C ALA A 24 6.79 0.59 13.00
N ALA A 25 7.31 1.82 12.90
CA ALA A 25 8.69 2.17 13.20
C ALA A 25 8.96 2.42 14.69
N GLY A 26 7.94 2.39 15.57
CA GLY A 26 8.10 2.67 16.99
C GLY A 26 8.40 4.14 17.32
N LEU A 27 8.07 5.07 16.42
CA LEU A 27 8.30 6.51 16.63
C LEU A 27 7.19 7.12 17.51
N ASP A 28 7.60 7.89 18.51
CA ASP A 28 6.70 8.69 19.34
C ASP A 28 6.31 10.03 18.69
N ASP A 29 5.59 10.88 19.44
CA ASP A 29 5.10 12.16 18.92
C ASP A 29 6.24 13.12 18.59
N ASP A 30 7.25 13.23 19.46
CA ASP A 30 8.37 14.15 19.29
C ASP A 30 9.28 13.71 18.14
N ALA A 31 9.58 12.41 18.05
CA ALA A 31 10.33 11.85 16.93
C ALA A 31 9.59 12.06 15.59
N ARG A 32 8.26 11.88 15.56
CA ARG A 32 7.46 12.18 14.37
C ARG A 32 7.56 13.66 13.99
N ARG A 33 7.43 14.58 14.94
CA ARG A 33 7.54 16.04 14.68
C ARG A 33 8.92 16.40 14.14
N ALA A 34 9.98 15.76 14.66
CA ALA A 34 11.34 15.94 14.17
C ALA A 34 11.49 15.46 12.71
N VAL A 35 10.96 14.28 12.37
CA VAL A 35 10.97 13.76 10.99
C VAL A 35 10.20 14.71 10.04
N ILE A 36 9.01 15.18 10.43
CA ILE A 36 8.23 16.12 9.61
C ILE A 36 9.05 17.38 9.34
N TYR A 37 9.69 17.95 10.36
CA TYR A 37 10.51 19.13 10.21
C TYR A 37 11.74 18.89 9.34
N GLN A 38 12.43 17.76 9.52
CA GLN A 38 13.60 17.40 8.72
C GLN A 38 13.25 17.24 7.23
N VAL A 39 12.12 16.62 6.91
CA VAL A 39 11.72 16.35 5.52
C VAL A 39 11.13 17.57 4.85
N THR A 40 10.31 18.36 5.54
CA THR A 40 9.61 19.51 4.96
C THR A 40 10.39 20.83 5.07
N GLY A 41 11.32 20.91 6.01
CA GLY A 41 12.09 22.11 6.36
C GLY A 41 11.28 23.24 7.00
N ARG A 42 9.96 23.09 7.14
CA ARG A 42 9.04 24.19 7.50
C ARG A 42 7.98 23.82 8.52
N HIS A 43 7.52 22.57 8.53
CA HIS A 43 6.39 22.15 9.36
C HIS A 43 6.84 21.27 10.52
N ARG A 44 6.19 21.40 11.68
CA ARG A 44 6.29 20.45 12.80
C ARG A 44 5.01 19.66 13.01
N SER A 45 3.95 20.01 12.30
CA SER A 45 2.63 19.39 12.40
C SER A 45 2.18 18.90 11.03
N LEU A 46 1.52 17.75 11.00
CA LEU A 46 0.87 17.25 9.78
C LEU A 46 -0.31 18.13 9.36
N THR A 47 -0.87 18.94 10.27
CA THR A 47 -2.02 19.81 9.96
C THR A 47 -1.69 20.82 8.88
N ASP A 48 -0.46 21.35 8.90
CA ASP A 48 0.00 22.43 8.02
C ASP A 48 0.64 21.91 6.73
N CYS A 49 0.83 20.59 6.60
CA CYS A 49 1.45 19.97 5.44
C CYS A 49 0.49 19.92 4.24
N THR A 50 1.02 20.24 3.06
CA THR A 50 0.35 19.98 1.79
C THR A 50 0.36 18.48 1.47
N LEU A 51 -0.43 18.04 0.47
CA LEU A 51 -0.38 16.65 0.03
C LEU A 51 1.03 16.25 -0.46
N ALA A 52 1.77 17.17 -1.08
CA ALA A 52 3.14 16.92 -1.53
C ALA A 52 4.08 16.69 -0.35
N ASP A 53 3.99 17.52 0.69
CA ASP A 53 4.77 17.37 1.92
C ASP A 53 4.47 16.03 2.61
N LEU A 54 3.19 15.66 2.69
CA LEU A 54 2.78 14.39 3.29
C LEU A 54 3.31 13.19 2.51
N ASN A 55 3.32 13.25 1.17
CA ASN A 55 3.91 12.20 0.35
C ASN A 55 5.42 12.09 0.61
N ALA A 56 6.13 13.21 0.66
CA ALA A 56 7.57 13.22 0.95
C ALA A 56 7.89 12.63 2.34
N VAL A 57 7.09 12.98 3.36
CA VAL A 57 7.24 12.40 4.71
C VAL A 57 6.97 10.89 4.71
N LEU A 58 5.90 10.45 4.03
CA LEU A 58 5.58 9.02 3.96
C LEU A 58 6.66 8.23 3.20
N ASP A 59 7.16 8.76 2.09
CA ASP A 59 8.25 8.15 1.32
C ASP A 59 9.55 8.10 2.13
N HIS A 60 9.82 9.12 2.97
CA HIS A 60 10.94 9.11 3.90
C HIS A 60 10.78 8.02 4.97
N LEU A 61 9.59 7.88 5.58
CA LEU A 61 9.33 6.86 6.59
C LEU A 61 9.38 5.43 6.03
N ASN A 62 8.98 5.25 4.78
CA ASN A 62 9.07 3.97 4.08
C ASN A 62 10.49 3.69 3.57
N ARG A 63 11.40 4.67 3.58
CA ARG A 63 12.78 4.47 3.11
C ARG A 63 13.49 3.46 3.99
N GLY A 64 14.02 2.40 3.37
CA GLY A 64 14.69 1.31 4.09
C GLY A 64 13.74 0.27 4.69
N GLN A 65 12.42 0.49 4.66
CA GLN A 65 11.45 -0.56 4.96
C GLN A 65 11.37 -1.51 3.76
N GLN A 66 11.57 -2.80 3.98
CA GLN A 66 11.33 -3.79 2.95
C GLN A 66 9.82 -3.98 2.79
N GLY A 67 9.23 -3.27 1.82
CA GLY A 67 7.90 -3.59 1.31
C GLY A 67 7.83 -5.03 0.77
N TYR A 68 6.67 -5.48 0.33
CA TYR A 68 6.54 -6.81 -0.27
C TYR A 68 7.40 -6.93 -1.54
N GLN A 69 8.38 -7.83 -1.53
CA GLN A 69 9.37 -8.01 -2.62
C GLN A 69 8.94 -9.05 -3.66
N GLY A 70 7.70 -9.52 -3.62
CA GLY A 70 7.30 -10.68 -4.41
C GLY A 70 7.95 -11.97 -3.90
N ARG A 71 7.52 -13.10 -4.46
CA ARG A 71 8.14 -14.41 -4.20
C ARG A 71 8.59 -15.01 -5.52
N LYS A 72 9.80 -15.57 -5.54
CA LYS A 72 10.27 -16.37 -6.69
C LYS A 72 9.41 -17.64 -6.79
N ARG A 73 8.72 -17.80 -7.94
CA ARG A 73 7.91 -18.97 -8.25
C ARG A 73 8.58 -19.75 -9.39
N VAL A 74 8.61 -21.08 -9.28
CA VAL A 74 9.23 -21.95 -10.31
C VAL A 74 8.22 -22.17 -11.43
N THR A 75 8.54 -21.66 -12.61
CA THR A 75 7.91 -21.97 -13.91
C THR A 75 6.37 -21.92 -13.96
N PRO A 76 5.71 -20.81 -13.56
CA PRO A 76 4.29 -20.64 -13.86
C PRO A 76 4.04 -20.55 -15.37
N ALA A 77 2.88 -21.03 -15.83
CA ALA A 77 2.42 -20.76 -17.19
C ALA A 77 2.44 -19.24 -17.48
N PRO A 78 2.78 -18.79 -18.71
CA PRO A 78 3.02 -17.37 -19.00
C PRO A 78 1.89 -16.42 -18.57
N GLU A 79 0.64 -16.81 -18.80
CA GLU A 79 -0.54 -16.02 -18.43
C GLU A 79 -0.67 -15.87 -16.91
N ARG A 80 -0.43 -16.95 -16.15
CA ARG A 80 -0.39 -16.91 -14.68
C ARG A 80 0.79 -16.07 -14.19
N ALA A 81 1.97 -16.18 -14.82
CA ALA A 81 3.15 -15.42 -14.45
C ALA A 81 2.87 -13.90 -14.49
N ALA A 82 2.21 -13.42 -15.54
CA ALA A 82 1.82 -12.02 -15.68
C ALA A 82 0.84 -11.58 -14.59
N LEU A 83 -0.14 -12.41 -14.23
CA LEU A 83 -1.11 -12.09 -13.18
C LEU A 83 -0.49 -12.10 -11.78
N LEU A 84 0.39 -13.06 -11.51
CA LEU A 84 1.13 -13.15 -10.24
C LEU A 84 2.06 -11.93 -10.07
N GLY A 85 2.74 -11.51 -11.13
CA GLY A 85 3.52 -10.27 -11.13
C GLY A 85 2.66 -9.03 -10.83
N LYS A 86 1.43 -8.97 -11.35
CA LYS A 86 0.48 -7.89 -11.00
C LYS A 86 0.07 -7.92 -9.53
N VAL A 87 -0.17 -9.11 -8.97
CA VAL A 87 -0.45 -9.27 -7.52
C VAL A 87 0.71 -8.72 -6.70
N ASP A 88 1.93 -9.13 -7.01
CA ASP A 88 3.13 -8.72 -6.28
C ASP A 88 3.32 -7.19 -6.36
N ALA A 89 3.14 -6.60 -7.55
CA ALA A 89 3.23 -5.15 -7.75
C ALA A 89 2.14 -4.37 -6.98
N MET A 90 0.90 -4.87 -6.95
CA MET A 90 -0.19 -4.23 -6.20
C MET A 90 0.02 -4.28 -4.69
N LEU A 91 0.58 -5.37 -4.16
CA LEU A 91 0.92 -5.49 -2.75
C LEU A 91 2.05 -4.51 -2.36
N ALA A 92 3.07 -4.35 -3.20
CA ALA A 92 4.12 -3.35 -3.02
C ALA A 92 3.56 -1.92 -3.05
N GLU A 93 2.67 -1.62 -3.99
CA GLU A 93 2.05 -0.30 -4.12
C GLU A 93 1.08 0.00 -2.94
N LEU A 94 0.37 -1.00 -2.42
CA LEU A 94 -0.42 -0.85 -1.20
C LEU A 94 0.46 -0.45 -0.02
N HIS A 95 1.64 -1.06 0.13
CA HIS A 95 2.58 -0.66 1.17
C HIS A 95 2.99 0.80 1.05
N ARG A 96 3.35 1.24 -0.16
CA ARG A 96 3.71 2.64 -0.42
C ARG A 96 2.59 3.61 -0.04
N VAL A 97 1.35 3.28 -0.38
CA VAL A 97 0.19 4.18 -0.16
C VAL A 97 -0.29 4.18 1.29
N THR A 98 -0.19 3.05 2.00
CA THR A 98 -0.75 2.93 3.35
C THR A 98 0.30 2.97 4.47
N GLY A 99 1.59 2.87 4.15
CA GLY A 99 2.67 2.73 5.13
C GLY A 99 2.66 1.38 5.86
N GLN A 100 1.86 0.41 5.40
CA GLN A 100 1.68 -0.90 6.05
C GLN A 100 2.11 -2.00 5.09
N VAL A 101 2.88 -2.98 5.54
CA VAL A 101 3.33 -4.07 4.67
C VAL A 101 2.16 -5.03 4.42
N HIS A 102 1.72 -5.13 3.17
CA HIS A 102 0.75 -6.12 2.72
C HIS A 102 1.50 -7.26 2.02
N THR A 103 1.45 -8.47 2.59
CA THR A 103 2.14 -9.63 2.04
C THR A 103 1.21 -10.50 1.20
N LEU A 104 1.73 -11.58 0.60
CA LEU A 104 0.92 -12.55 -0.15
C LEU A 104 -0.24 -13.13 0.68
N ARG A 105 -0.07 -13.24 2.01
CA ARG A 105 -1.14 -13.68 2.93
C ARG A 105 -2.39 -12.79 2.87
N TYR A 106 -2.22 -11.50 2.56
CA TYR A 106 -3.34 -10.59 2.36
C TYR A 106 -4.14 -10.98 1.11
N ALA A 107 -3.45 -11.30 0.02
CA ALA A 107 -4.09 -11.79 -1.21
C ALA A 107 -4.71 -13.19 -1.02
N ASP A 108 -4.06 -14.08 -0.25
CA ASP A 108 -4.62 -15.39 0.11
C ASP A 108 -5.95 -15.24 0.87
N ALA A 109 -5.99 -14.33 1.84
CA ALA A 109 -7.22 -14.06 2.60
C ALA A 109 -8.36 -13.52 1.72
N ILE A 110 -8.04 -12.67 0.73
CA ILE A 110 -9.02 -12.21 -0.27
C ILE A 110 -9.52 -13.39 -1.10
N ALA A 111 -8.63 -14.23 -1.61
CA ALA A 111 -9.00 -15.40 -2.42
C ALA A 111 -9.93 -16.35 -1.63
N LYS A 112 -9.56 -16.66 -0.38
CA LYS A 112 -10.31 -17.55 0.51
C LYS A 112 -11.69 -16.98 0.85
N ARG A 113 -11.78 -15.70 1.21
CA ARG A 113 -13.06 -15.05 1.57
C ARG A 113 -14.08 -15.06 0.42
N ASN A 114 -13.61 -15.01 -0.82
CA ASN A 114 -14.47 -15.00 -2.00
C ASN A 114 -14.68 -16.39 -2.62
N GLY A 115 -14.12 -17.45 -2.03
CA GLY A 115 -14.22 -18.82 -2.55
C GLY A 115 -13.52 -19.03 -3.90
N TRP A 116 -12.50 -18.22 -4.22
CA TRP A 116 -11.79 -18.31 -5.50
C TRP A 116 -10.65 -19.32 -5.48
N ALA A 117 -9.91 -19.40 -4.37
CA ALA A 117 -8.82 -20.34 -4.16
C ALA A 117 -8.46 -20.38 -2.66
N GLU A 118 -7.78 -21.44 -2.21
CA GLU A 118 -7.25 -21.51 -0.85
C GLU A 118 -6.04 -20.60 -0.65
N CYS A 119 -5.17 -20.50 -1.67
CA CYS A 119 -4.07 -19.55 -1.72
C CYS A 119 -3.79 -19.10 -3.16
N VAL A 120 -3.09 -17.97 -3.31
CA VAL A 120 -2.75 -17.36 -4.61
C VAL A 120 -1.92 -18.31 -5.48
N ASP A 121 -1.04 -19.11 -4.89
CA ASP A 121 -0.17 -20.01 -5.64
C ASP A 121 -0.97 -21.16 -6.32
N PHE A 122 -2.12 -21.54 -5.77
CA PHE A 122 -3.05 -22.54 -6.35
C PHE A 122 -4.19 -21.94 -7.17
N ALA A 123 -4.29 -20.62 -7.25
CA ALA A 123 -5.33 -19.95 -8.02
C ALA A 123 -5.17 -20.22 -9.53
N ASP A 124 -6.25 -20.61 -10.19
CA ASP A 124 -6.30 -20.66 -11.64
C ASP A 124 -6.30 -19.24 -12.24
N GLU A 125 -6.25 -19.15 -13.57
CA GLU A 125 -6.17 -17.86 -14.26
C GLU A 125 -7.39 -16.96 -13.97
N LYS A 126 -8.59 -17.54 -13.87
CA LYS A 126 -9.83 -16.81 -13.58
C LYS A 126 -9.82 -16.26 -12.15
N ALA A 127 -9.44 -17.07 -11.17
CA ALA A 127 -9.27 -16.67 -9.79
C ALA A 127 -8.20 -15.58 -9.66
N LEU A 128 -7.06 -15.70 -10.35
CA LEU A 128 -6.02 -14.67 -10.36
C LEU A 128 -6.52 -13.34 -10.93
N ARG A 129 -7.28 -13.34 -12.03
CA ARG A 129 -7.91 -12.11 -12.56
C ARG A 129 -8.84 -11.46 -11.53
N ASN A 130 -9.63 -12.27 -10.80
CA ASN A 130 -10.52 -11.76 -9.75
C ASN A 130 -9.73 -11.17 -8.57
N ILE A 131 -8.65 -11.81 -8.14
CA ILE A 131 -7.76 -11.34 -7.07
C ILE A 131 -7.12 -10.00 -7.48
N VAL A 132 -6.58 -9.91 -8.70
CA VAL A 132 -6.03 -8.65 -9.25
C VAL A 132 -7.10 -7.56 -9.27
N GLY A 133 -8.32 -7.86 -9.69
CA GLY A 133 -9.44 -6.93 -9.67
C GLY A 133 -9.78 -6.43 -8.26
N ALA A 134 -9.80 -7.32 -7.28
CA ALA A 134 -10.05 -6.98 -5.88
C ALA A 134 -8.94 -6.10 -5.28
N LEU A 135 -7.67 -6.46 -5.49
CA LEU A 135 -6.52 -5.68 -5.04
C LEU A 135 -6.51 -4.29 -5.66
N ASN A 136 -6.80 -4.18 -6.96
CA ASN A 136 -6.89 -2.89 -7.63
C ASN A 136 -7.99 -2.02 -7.00
N ARG A 137 -9.19 -2.56 -6.75
CA ARG A 137 -10.27 -1.80 -6.10
C ARG A 137 -9.85 -1.33 -4.70
N THR A 138 -9.23 -2.19 -3.90
CA THR A 138 -8.69 -1.82 -2.59
C THR A 138 -7.66 -0.69 -2.70
N LEU A 139 -6.74 -0.81 -3.66
CA LEU A 139 -5.71 0.20 -3.88
C LEU A 139 -6.32 1.55 -4.27
N GLN A 140 -7.28 1.56 -5.20
CA GLN A 140 -7.97 2.79 -5.59
C GLN A 140 -8.73 3.39 -4.41
N PHE A 141 -9.38 2.57 -3.59
CA PHE A 141 -10.08 3.01 -2.38
C PHE A 141 -9.11 3.68 -1.37
N LYS A 142 -7.94 3.08 -1.14
CA LYS A 142 -6.89 3.66 -0.27
C LYS A 142 -6.27 4.92 -0.84
N LYS A 143 -6.09 5.00 -2.17
CA LYS A 143 -5.66 6.23 -2.85
C LYS A 143 -6.70 7.33 -2.71
N ALA A 144 -7.98 6.99 -2.83
CA ALA A 144 -9.11 7.91 -2.67
C ALA A 144 -9.28 8.42 -1.22
N GLY A 145 -8.77 7.66 -0.25
CA GLY A 145 -8.70 8.07 1.14
C GLY A 145 -9.85 7.61 2.03
N ASN A 146 -10.56 6.59 1.56
CA ASN A 146 -11.58 5.88 2.31
C ASN A 146 -11.01 4.65 3.04
#